data_AF-A0A222FQB0-F1
#
_entry.id   AF-A0A222FQB0-F1
#
_cell.length_a   1.000
_cell.length_b   1.000
_cell.length_c   1.000
_cell.angle_alpha   90.00
_cell.angle_beta   90.00
_cell.angle_gamma   90.00
#
_symmetry.space_group_name_H-M   'P 1'
#
loop_
_entity.id
_entity.type
_entity.pdbx_description
1 polymer ?
#
loop_
_entity_poly.entity_id
_entity_poly.type
_entity_poly.pdbx_seq_one_letter_code
_entity_poly.pdbx_strand_id
1 'polypeptide(L)' 'MSQEQFAAFLGITQDTVRGWIQTDTVPRVKIAGRNFVNLELMSRHLRDGKDIFTKGDYAD' A
#
# COMPACT_ATOMS: atom_id res chain seq x y z
N MET A 1 7.56 -3.83 0.58
CA MET A 1 8.05 -3.60 -0.81
C MET A 1 8.15 -2.11 -1.08
N SER A 2 9.14 -1.64 -1.87
CA SER A 2 9.24 -0.20 -2.17
C SER A 2 8.06 0.27 -3.04
N GLN A 3 7.77 1.57 -3.03
CA GLN A 3 6.69 2.15 -3.85
C GLN A 3 6.92 1.91 -5.34
N GLU A 4 8.18 2.02 -5.78
CA GLU A 4 8.59 1.80 -7.15
C GLU A 4 8.41 0.33 -7.58
N GLN A 5 8.88 -0.61 -6.76
CA GLN A 5 8.71 -2.04 -7.03
C GLN A 5 7.24 -2.43 -7.07
N PHE A 6 6.42 -1.88 -6.17
CA PHE A 6 5.00 -2.16 -6.13
C PHE A 6 4.25 -1.57 -7.34
N ALA A 7 4.59 -0.34 -7.73
CA ALA A 7 4.06 0.28 -8.94
C ALA A 7 4.39 -0.54 -10.19
N ALA A 8 5.66 -0.96 -10.32
CA ALA A 8 6.10 -1.81 -11.42
C ALA A 8 5.37 -3.18 -11.42
N PHE A 9 5.18 -3.79 -10.25
CA PHE A 9 4.44 -5.05 -10.12
C PHE A 9 2.99 -4.93 -10.59
N LEU A 10 2.33 -3.81 -10.31
CA LEU A 10 0.94 -3.54 -10.72
C LEU A 10 0.81 -2.96 -12.14
N GLY A 11 1.92 -2.61 -12.81
CA GLY A 11 1.90 -1.93 -14.10
C GLY A 11 1.33 -0.51 -14.05
N ILE A 12 1.48 0.19 -12.93
CA ILE A 12 1.00 1.57 -12.71
C ILE A 12 2.16 2.54 -12.39
N THR A 13 1.86 3.83 -12.29
CA THR A 13 2.86 4.84 -11.93
C THR A 13 3.15 4.83 -10.42
N GLN A 14 4.38 5.20 -10.07
CA GLN A 14 4.77 5.39 -8.67
C GLN A 14 3.93 6.48 -7.98
N ASP A 15 3.54 7.53 -8.71
CA ASP A 15 2.71 8.62 -8.17
C ASP A 15 1.34 8.13 -7.69
N THR A 16 0.74 7.16 -8.38
CA THR A 16 -0.50 6.52 -7.92
C THR A 16 -0.30 5.81 -6.58
N VAL A 17 0.76 5.00 -6.45
CA VAL A 17 1.09 4.31 -5.19
C VAL A 17 1.40 5.31 -4.08
N ARG A 18 2.10 6.39 -4.40
CA ARG A 18 2.38 7.48 -3.47
C ARG A 18 1.08 8.13 -2.97
N GLY A 19 0.13 8.37 -3.85
CA GLY A 19 -1.19 8.88 -3.52
C GLY A 19 -1.95 7.95 -2.56
N TRP A 20 -1.92 6.64 -2.81
CA TRP A 20 -2.54 5.66 -1.89
C TRP A 20 -1.89 5.66 -0.51
N ILE A 21 -0.57 5.79 -0.44
CA ILE A 21 0.15 5.88 0.84
C ILE A 21 -0.19 7.17 1.59
N GLN A 22 -0.30 8.31 0.90
CA GLN A 22 -0.63 9.61 1.50
C GLN A 22 -2.07 9.68 2.01
N THR A 23 -2.96 8.88 1.43
CA THR A 23 -4.39 8.83 1.77
C THR A 23 -4.76 7.66 2.65
N ASP A 24 -3.76 6.94 3.19
CA ASP A 24 -3.96 5.76 4.04
C ASP A 24 -4.85 4.68 3.36
N THR A 25 -4.79 4.60 2.03
CA THR A 25 -5.59 3.67 1.23
C THR A 25 -4.99 2.26 1.26
N VAL A 26 -3.66 2.16 1.33
CA VAL A 26 -2.93 0.88 1.35
C VAL A 26 -2.09 0.77 2.62
N PRO A 27 -1.88 -0.45 3.14
CA PRO A 27 -1.10 -0.62 4.36
C PRO A 27 0.35 -0.25 4.10
N ARG A 28 0.92 0.56 4.99
CA ARG A 28 2.31 1.03 4.89
C ARG A 28 3.12 0.70 6.12
N VAL A 29 4.44 0.64 5.95
CA VAL A 29 5.42 0.62 7.04
C VAL A 29 6.51 1.64 6.76
N LYS A 30 6.94 2.36 7.79
CA LYS A 30 8.09 3.28 7.71
C LYS A 30 9.37 2.52 8.08
N ILE A 31 10.32 2.47 7.15
CA ILE A 31 11.64 1.87 7.38
C ILE A 31 12.68 2.91 7.00
N ALA A 32 13.56 3.27 7.95
CA ALA A 32 14.60 4.28 7.76
C ALA A 32 14.07 5.58 7.11
N GLY A 33 12.93 6.09 7.59
CA GLY A 33 12.31 7.33 7.09
C GLY A 33 11.59 7.22 5.74
N ARG A 34 11.58 6.04 5.10
CA ARG A 34 10.90 5.82 3.81
C ARG A 34 9.64 4.98 4.00
N ASN A 35 8.57 5.31 3.27
CA ASN A 35 7.34 4.53 3.27
C ASN A 35 7.45 3.36 2.29
N PHE A 36 7.15 2.16 2.78
CA PHE A 36 7.05 0.92 2.02
C PHE A 36 5.62 0.38 2.11
N VAL A 37 5.16 -0.31 1.07
CA VAL A 37 3.89 -1.04 1.11
C VAL A 37 4.08 -2.31 1.93
N ASN A 38 3.22 -2.49 2.94
CA ASN A 38 3.20 -3.68 3.78
C ASN A 38 2.36 -4.78 3.11
N LEU A 39 3.04 -5.56 2.25
CA LEU A 39 2.42 -6.66 1.50
C LEU A 39 1.91 -7.79 2.38
N GLU A 40 2.50 -7.97 3.55
CA GLU A 40 2.13 -9.03 4.49
C GLU A 40 0.71 -8.76 5.02
N LEU A 41 0.49 -7.55 5.53
CA LEU A 41 -0.83 -7.12 6.00
C LEU A 41 -1.86 -7.05 4.87
N MET A 42 -1.47 -6.53 3.70
CA MET A 42 -2.33 -6.50 2.52
C MET A 42 -2.77 -7.92 2.12
N SER A 43 -1.85 -8.88 2.08
CA SER A 43 -2.14 -10.27 1.73
C SER A 43 -3.05 -10.95 2.75
N ARG A 44 -2.90 -10.64 4.05
CA ARG A 44 -3.83 -11.11 5.08
C ARG A 44 -5.24 -10.58 4.84
N HIS A 45 -5.39 -9.27 4.64
CA HIS A 45 -6.72 -8.68 4.40
C HIS A 45 -7.39 -9.27 3.14
N LEU A 46 -6.63 -9.47 2.06
CA LEU A 46 -7.12 -10.16 0.87
C LEU A 46 -7.60 -11.58 1.18
N ARG A 47 -6.84 -12.33 2.00
CA ARG A 47 -7.20 -13.69 2.43
C ARG A 47 -8.44 -13.72 3.32
N ASP A 48 -8.61 -12.69 4.14
CA ASP A 48 -9.78 -12.52 5.02
C ASP A 48 -11.01 -12.03 4.26
N GLY A 49 -10.91 -11.85 2.94
CA GLY A 49 -12.02 -11.55 2.04
C GLY A 49 -12.19 -10.07 1.69
N LYS A 50 -11.28 -9.20 2.11
CA LYS A 50 -11.28 -7.80 1.65
C LYS A 50 -10.91 -7.76 0.17
N ASP A 51 -11.74 -7.11 -0.63
CA ASP A 51 -11.56 -6.97 -2.08
C ASP A 51 -11.42 -5.51 -2.52
N ILE A 52 -11.78 -4.55 -1.67
CA ILE A 52 -11.67 -3.11 -1.92
C ILE A 52 -10.81 -2.46 -0.84
N PHE A 53 -9.84 -1.66 -1.25
CA PHE A 53 -9.03 -0.78 -0.40
C PHE A 53 -9.41 0.67 -0.69
N THR A 54 -9.83 1.41 0.34
CA THR A 54 -10.31 2.79 0.21
C THR A 54 -9.55 3.76 1.11
N LYS A 55 -9.65 5.05 0.79
CA LYS A 55 -9.03 6.13 1.55
C LYS A 55 -9.38 6.03 3.04
N GLY A 56 -8.37 6.02 3.89
CA GLY A 56 -8.53 5.96 5.35
C GLY A 56 -8.61 4.55 5.93
N ASP A 57 -8.61 3.49 5.12
CA ASP A 57 -8.62 2.09 5.60
C ASP A 57 -7.47 1.76 6.56
N TYR A 58 -6.36 2.50 6.45
CA TYR A 58 -5.15 2.35 7.27
C TYR A 58 -4.76 3.65 7.98
N ALA A 59 -5.73 4.53 8.20
CA ALA A 59 -5.55 5.68 9.05
C ALA A 59 -5.68 5.20 10.50
N ASP A 60 -4.53 4.96 11.14
CA ASP A 60 -4.44 4.80 12.60
C ASP A 60 -4.66 6.16 13.29
#